data_AF-A0A524G4V3-F1
#
_entry.id   AF-A0A524G4V3-F1
#
_cell.length_a   1.000
_cell.length_b   1.000
_cell.length_c   1.000
_cell.angle_alpha   90.00
_cell.angle_beta   90.00
_cell.angle_gamma   90.00
#
_symmetry.space_group_name_H-M   'P 1'
#
loop_
_entity.id
_entity.type
_entity.pdbx_description
1 polymer ?
#
loop_
_entity_poly.entity_id
_entity_poly.type
_entity_poly.pdbx_seq_one_letter_code
_entity_poly.pdbx_strand_id
1 'polypeptide(L)'
;MDEGKIIDYSRQGKVNRIYVISLLLFIIIGILLHNYYVNELRSFLVNITLPMLLFLVSLGIGFGSKKAIDYIPGEWERRKVWVSFSEYEEMMESYEDAYGDLYAHPGDYCSCFFMMIIVGAIGAFLIIFQSFTILLINPFIDSILIITIFYTILSVSGFVIGFRIPKIDAEEFFKPPLKGDTYNFARELEGVAGIRAGMNVELGVRAGAQTIFDAEVKSYIQGLPESVQVKVQVSHSGFAYPYLVGTIYKGFPVQETQEIHRIRTKYPALLEYSMDEQVTVIVARFEIPKRSNTVPHVSTNDFRKLAAFLATKLKDNYDAANTS
;
A
#
# COMPACT_ATOMS: atom_id res chain seq x y z
N MET A 1 -2.49 28.21 21.43
CA MET A 1 -1.75 27.27 20.57
C MET A 1 -1.71 25.97 21.34
N ASP A 2 -2.22 24.90 20.74
CA ASP A 2 -2.36 23.60 21.39
C ASP A 2 -1.07 22.82 21.12
N GLU A 3 -0.10 22.90 22.04
CA GLU A 3 1.30 22.45 21.86
C GLU A 3 1.47 20.94 21.61
N GLY A 4 0.37 20.17 21.59
CA GLY A 4 0.36 18.73 21.34
C GLY A 4 -0.25 18.26 20.02
N LYS A 5 -0.91 19.14 19.25
CA LYS A 5 -1.63 18.70 18.03
C LYS A 5 -0.75 18.81 16.79
N ILE A 6 -0.61 17.68 16.08
CA ILE A 6 0.16 17.57 14.84
C ILE A 6 -0.76 17.72 13.61
N ILE A 7 -2.04 17.36 13.78
CA ILE A 7 -3.06 17.41 12.74
C ILE A 7 -4.20 18.29 13.24
N ASP A 8 -4.61 19.26 12.42
CA ASP A 8 -5.77 20.10 12.69
C ASP A 8 -6.98 19.65 11.87
N TYR A 9 -8.01 19.19 12.57
CA TYR A 9 -9.31 18.79 12.02
C TYR A 9 -10.37 19.89 12.15
N SER A 10 -10.01 21.10 12.59
CA SER A 10 -10.95 22.19 12.90
C SER A 10 -11.83 22.58 11.70
N ARG A 11 -11.28 22.55 10.48
CA ARG A 11 -11.99 22.87 9.23
C ARG A 11 -12.82 21.70 8.73
N GLN A 12 -12.39 20.46 8.96
CA GLN A 12 -13.10 19.24 8.57
C GLN A 12 -14.52 19.20 9.13
N GLY A 13 -14.70 19.61 10.40
CA GLY A 13 -16.02 19.63 11.04
C GLY A 13 -17.06 20.51 10.32
N LYS A 14 -16.63 21.61 9.68
CA LYS A 14 -17.53 22.46 8.87
C LYS A 14 -17.93 21.77 7.57
N VAL A 15 -16.97 21.11 6.90
CA VAL A 15 -17.21 20.36 5.66
C VAL A 15 -18.17 19.19 5.91
N ASN A 16 -17.99 18.46 7.01
CA ASN A 16 -18.87 17.34 7.37
C ASN A 16 -20.31 17.80 7.70
N ARG A 17 -20.49 19.02 8.26
CA ARG A 17 -21.83 19.59 8.42
C ARG A 17 -22.50 19.91 7.08
N ILE A 18 -21.75 20.46 6.13
CA ILE A 18 -22.25 20.73 4.77
C ILE A 18 -22.66 19.43 4.07
N TYR A 19 -21.88 18.36 4.26
CA TYR A 19 -22.22 17.02 3.77
C TYR A 19 -23.60 16.54 4.28
N VAL A 20 -23.82 16.57 5.59
CA VAL A 20 -25.09 16.12 6.19
C VAL A 20 -26.27 16.95 5.68
N ILE A 21 -26.12 18.27 5.60
CA ILE A 21 -27.17 19.17 5.09
C ILE A 21 -27.48 18.85 3.62
N SER A 22 -26.45 18.61 2.80
CA SER A 22 -26.59 18.25 1.39
C SER A 22 -27.34 16.93 1.24
N LEU A 23 -26.97 15.90 2.00
CA LEU A 23 -27.66 14.61 1.99
C LEU A 23 -29.16 14.76 2.32
N LEU A 24 -29.48 15.45 3.41
CA LEU A 24 -30.88 15.66 3.82
C LEU A 24 -31.68 16.41 2.76
N LEU A 25 -31.09 17.43 2.15
CA LEU A 25 -31.73 18.20 1.08
C LEU A 25 -32.04 17.32 -0.14
N PHE A 26 -31.10 16.46 -0.55
CA PHE A 26 -31.34 15.52 -1.66
C PHE A 26 -32.42 14.48 -1.33
N ILE A 27 -32.45 13.96 -0.10
CA ILE A 27 -33.49 13.01 0.34
C ILE A 27 -34.87 13.69 0.28
N ILE A 28 -35.00 14.90 0.84
CA ILE A 28 -36.25 15.66 0.83
C ILE A 28 -36.71 15.94 -0.60
N ILE A 29 -35.81 16.40 -1.48
CA ILE A 29 -36.11 16.66 -2.89
C ILE A 29 -36.55 15.37 -3.59
N GLY A 30 -35.85 14.26 -3.37
CA GLY A 30 -36.20 12.95 -3.95
C GLY A 30 -37.61 12.51 -3.54
N ILE A 31 -37.94 12.61 -2.25
CA ILE A 31 -39.28 12.27 -1.73
C ILE A 31 -40.35 13.17 -2.34
N LEU A 32 -40.11 14.49 -2.39
CA LEU A 32 -41.07 15.44 -2.96
C LEU A 32 -41.31 15.20 -4.45
N LEU A 33 -40.24 14.98 -5.23
CA LEU A 33 -40.37 14.69 -6.65
C LEU A 33 -41.06 13.36 -6.91
N HIS A 34 -40.77 12.33 -6.12
CA HIS A 34 -41.43 11.04 -6.29
C HIS A 34 -42.95 11.12 -6.06
N ASN A 35 -43.36 11.85 -5.01
CA ASN A 35 -44.75 11.87 -4.57
C ASN A 35 -45.61 12.95 -5.23
N TYR A 36 -45.04 14.09 -5.62
CA TYR A 36 -45.82 15.25 -6.07
C TYR A 36 -45.52 15.72 -7.50
N TYR A 37 -44.43 15.26 -8.12
CA TYR A 37 -44.11 15.63 -9.50
C TYR A 37 -44.67 14.59 -10.47
N VAL A 38 -45.60 14.97 -11.35
CA VAL A 38 -46.21 14.04 -12.32
C VAL A 38 -45.62 14.29 -13.70
N ASN A 39 -44.58 13.51 -14.03
CA ASN A 39 -43.90 13.55 -15.32
C ASN A 39 -43.35 12.15 -15.64
N GLU A 40 -43.33 11.76 -16.92
CA GLU A 40 -42.78 10.49 -17.39
C GLU A 40 -41.29 10.32 -17.01
N LEU A 41 -40.54 11.43 -16.92
CA LEU A 41 -39.14 11.41 -16.52
C LEU A 41 -38.91 11.31 -15.00
N ARG A 42 -39.96 11.37 -14.17
CA ARG A 42 -39.84 11.36 -12.70
C ARG A 42 -39.02 10.17 -12.19
N SER A 43 -39.34 8.97 -12.64
CA SER A 43 -38.69 7.75 -12.16
C SER A 43 -37.21 7.71 -12.53
N PHE A 44 -36.85 8.24 -13.70
CA PHE A 44 -35.45 8.39 -14.11
C PHE A 44 -34.71 9.44 -13.26
N LEU A 45 -35.34 10.59 -13.02
CA LEU A 45 -34.76 11.66 -12.21
C LEU A 45 -34.50 11.22 -10.76
N VAL A 46 -35.48 10.58 -10.11
CA VAL A 46 -35.40 10.19 -8.70
C VAL A 46 -34.48 8.98 -8.48
N ASN A 47 -34.49 7.99 -9.39
CA ASN A 47 -33.76 6.75 -9.18
C ASN A 47 -32.38 6.71 -9.84
N ILE A 48 -32.06 7.62 -10.78
CA ILE A 48 -30.78 7.64 -11.50
C ILE A 48 -30.10 9.01 -11.40
N THR A 49 -30.73 10.08 -11.90
CA THR A 49 -30.06 11.39 -12.03
C THR A 49 -29.69 12.01 -10.68
N LEU A 50 -30.65 12.12 -9.75
CA LEU A 50 -30.40 12.69 -8.43
C LEU A 50 -29.42 11.85 -7.60
N PRO A 51 -29.50 10.51 -7.56
CA PRO A 51 -28.49 9.66 -6.96
C PRO A 51 -27.09 9.89 -7.54
N MET A 52 -26.94 9.91 -8.86
CA MET A 52 -25.65 10.18 -9.51
C MET A 52 -25.09 11.55 -9.11
N LEU A 53 -25.94 12.58 -9.10
CA LEU A 53 -25.53 13.92 -8.66
C LEU A 53 -25.14 13.94 -7.18
N LEU A 54 -25.92 13.28 -6.32
CA LEU A 54 -25.62 13.14 -4.89
C LEU A 54 -24.28 12.43 -4.67
N PHE A 55 -23.99 11.39 -5.44
CA PHE A 55 -22.71 10.69 -5.40
C PHE A 55 -21.54 11.63 -5.74
N LEU A 56 -21.64 12.39 -6.84
CA LEU A 56 -20.60 13.34 -7.26
C LEU A 56 -20.39 14.47 -6.25
N VAL A 57 -21.48 15.02 -5.71
CA VAL A 57 -21.43 16.04 -4.65
C VAL A 57 -20.79 15.46 -3.39
N SER A 58 -21.19 14.25 -2.98
CA SER A 58 -20.62 13.58 -1.81
C SER A 58 -19.13 13.28 -2.00
N LEU A 59 -18.71 12.89 -3.20
CA LEU A 59 -17.31 12.70 -3.58
C LEU A 59 -16.53 14.01 -3.45
N GLY A 60 -17.04 15.10 -4.02
CA GLY A 60 -16.41 16.42 -3.91
C GLY A 60 -16.28 16.90 -2.46
N ILE A 61 -17.32 16.66 -1.64
CA ILE A 61 -17.28 17.03 -0.22
C ILE A 61 -16.34 16.12 0.57
N GLY A 62 -16.25 14.81 0.27
CA GLY A 62 -15.27 13.90 0.84
C GLY A 62 -13.83 14.32 0.52
N PHE A 63 -13.58 14.67 -0.74
CA PHE A 63 -12.30 15.22 -1.19
C PHE A 63 -11.94 16.51 -0.43
N GLY A 64 -12.90 17.44 -0.34
CA GLY A 64 -12.75 18.68 0.41
C GLY A 64 -12.56 18.45 1.91
N SER A 65 -13.19 17.43 2.47
CA SER A 65 -13.08 17.06 3.89
C SER A 65 -11.66 16.63 4.23
N LYS A 66 -11.05 15.77 3.40
CA LYS A 66 -9.64 15.40 3.59
C LYS A 66 -8.68 16.55 3.33
N LYS A 67 -8.91 17.38 2.31
CA LYS A 67 -8.10 18.59 2.06
C LYS A 67 -8.23 19.65 3.15
N ALA A 68 -9.28 19.59 3.97
CA ALA A 68 -9.44 20.47 5.12
C ALA A 68 -8.70 19.97 6.37
N ILE A 69 -8.00 18.83 6.28
CA ILE A 69 -7.09 18.34 7.31
C ILE A 69 -5.74 19.01 7.06
N ASP A 70 -5.39 19.93 7.96
CA ASP A 70 -4.14 20.68 7.86
C ASP A 70 -3.07 20.04 8.76
N TYR A 71 -1.86 19.91 8.24
CA TYR A 71 -0.69 19.53 9.03
C TYR A 71 -0.11 20.75 9.73
N ILE A 72 0.16 20.65 11.03
CA ILE A 72 0.81 21.72 11.79
C ILE A 72 2.33 21.53 11.67
N PRO A 73 3.06 22.40 10.95
CA PRO A 73 4.50 22.24 10.77
C PRO A 73 5.25 22.34 12.10
N GLY A 74 6.39 21.66 12.17
CA GLY A 74 7.30 21.72 13.31
C GLY A 74 8.37 20.64 13.25
N GLU A 75 9.31 20.70 14.18
CA GLU A 75 10.48 19.84 14.20
C GLU A 75 10.15 18.46 14.75
N TRP A 76 10.77 17.44 14.16
CA TRP A 76 10.64 16.06 14.56
C TRP A 76 11.98 15.53 15.05
N GLU A 77 11.95 14.81 16.16
CA GLU A 77 13.11 14.06 16.62
C GLU A 77 13.24 12.78 15.80
N ARG A 78 14.35 12.66 15.07
CA ARG A 78 14.64 11.51 14.20
C ARG A 78 15.41 10.46 14.97
N ARG A 79 14.88 9.24 15.02
CA ARG A 79 15.53 8.08 15.64
C ARG A 79 15.60 6.92 14.66
N LYS A 80 16.81 6.42 14.40
CA LYS A 80 17.01 5.19 13.61
C LYS A 80 17.00 3.98 14.53
N VAL A 81 16.18 2.98 14.19
CA VAL A 81 16.04 1.75 14.95
C VAL A 81 16.10 0.56 13.99
N TRP A 82 16.84 -0.47 14.41
CA TRP A 82 16.81 -1.77 13.76
C TRP A 82 15.67 -2.61 14.33
N VAL A 83 14.79 -3.10 13.48
CA VAL A 83 13.67 -3.98 13.88
C VAL A 83 13.62 -5.23 12.98
N SER A 84 13.02 -6.30 13.50
CA SER A 84 12.74 -7.48 12.68
C SER A 84 11.64 -7.21 11.65
N PHE A 85 11.42 -8.12 10.69
CA PHE A 85 10.30 -7.97 9.75
C PHE A 85 8.95 -8.11 10.46
N SER A 86 8.85 -8.97 11.48
CA SER A 86 7.62 -9.11 12.28
C SER A 86 7.33 -7.85 13.10
N GLU A 87 8.34 -7.29 13.76
CA GLU A 87 8.21 -6.03 14.51
C GLU A 87 7.83 -4.88 13.58
N TYR A 88 8.43 -4.82 12.39
CA TYR A 88 8.05 -3.83 11.38
C TYR A 88 6.61 -3.99 10.91
N GLU A 89 6.12 -5.22 10.73
CA GLU A 89 4.72 -5.48 10.37
C GLU A 89 3.76 -5.01 11.46
N GLU A 90 4.05 -5.29 12.74
CA GLU A 90 3.26 -4.81 13.88
C GLU A 90 3.28 -3.28 14.00
N MET A 91 4.46 -2.68 13.82
CA MET A 91 4.62 -1.22 13.80
C MET A 91 3.85 -0.60 12.64
N MET A 92 3.85 -1.24 11.48
CA MET A 92 3.15 -0.77 10.30
C MET A 92 1.64 -0.90 10.44
N GLU A 93 1.13 -1.97 11.04
CA GLU A 93 -0.29 -2.14 11.34
C GLU A 93 -0.76 -1.03 12.30
N SER A 94 -0.02 -0.81 13.39
CA SER A 94 -0.30 0.27 14.34
C SER A 94 -0.26 1.66 13.68
N TYR A 95 0.63 1.83 12.71
CA TYR A 95 0.80 3.07 11.96
C TYR A 95 -0.29 3.28 10.90
N GLU A 96 -0.74 2.22 10.24
CA GLU A 96 -1.88 2.22 9.32
C GLU A 96 -3.19 2.46 10.08
N ASP A 97 -3.33 1.92 11.29
CA ASP A 97 -4.48 2.22 12.15
C ASP A 97 -4.50 3.69 12.61
N ALA A 98 -3.33 4.26 12.91
CA ALA A 98 -3.23 5.63 13.42
C ALA A 98 -3.34 6.71 12.32
N TYR A 99 -2.85 6.43 11.11
CA TYR A 99 -2.68 7.44 10.06
C TYR A 99 -3.11 6.95 8.66
N GLY A 100 -3.65 5.73 8.54
CA GLY A 100 -4.09 5.11 7.28
C GLY A 100 -5.02 5.97 6.45
N ASP A 101 -5.92 6.68 7.13
CA ASP A 101 -6.89 7.58 6.53
C ASP A 101 -6.26 8.85 5.91
N LEU A 102 -5.01 9.16 6.25
CA LEU A 102 -4.27 10.34 5.76
C LEU A 102 -3.56 10.08 4.42
N TYR A 103 -3.20 8.83 4.08
CA TYR A 103 -2.57 8.50 2.80
C TYR A 103 -3.58 8.51 1.65
N ALA A 104 -3.14 8.82 0.43
CA ALA A 104 -3.99 8.57 -0.74
C ALA A 104 -3.94 7.09 -1.14
N HIS A 105 -5.09 6.56 -1.54
CA HIS A 105 -5.20 5.25 -2.18
C HIS A 105 -5.41 5.44 -3.69
N PRO A 106 -4.33 5.46 -4.51
CA PRO A 106 -4.44 5.75 -5.94
C PRO A 106 -5.30 4.74 -6.72
N GLY A 107 -5.59 3.56 -6.16
CA GLY A 107 -6.56 2.62 -6.73
C GLY A 107 -8.01 3.11 -6.73
N ASP A 108 -8.36 4.09 -5.88
CA ASP A 108 -9.74 4.54 -5.69
C ASP A 108 -10.27 5.47 -6.79
N TYR A 109 -9.39 5.95 -7.68
CA TYR A 109 -9.82 6.64 -8.91
C TYR A 109 -10.63 5.70 -9.82
N CYS A 110 -10.22 4.43 -9.94
CA CYS A 110 -10.99 3.42 -10.69
C CYS A 110 -12.31 3.09 -9.99
N SER A 111 -12.31 3.03 -8.66
CA SER A 111 -13.51 2.78 -7.85
C SER A 111 -14.62 3.81 -8.12
N CYS A 112 -14.28 5.08 -8.39
CA CYS A 112 -15.25 6.12 -8.75
C CYS A 112 -16.06 5.75 -10.01
N PHE A 113 -15.37 5.28 -11.06
CA PHE A 113 -16.00 4.94 -12.33
C PHE A 113 -16.92 3.71 -12.19
N PHE A 114 -16.43 2.66 -11.54
CA PHE A 114 -17.23 1.44 -11.33
C PHE A 114 -18.45 1.68 -10.44
N MET A 115 -18.34 2.54 -9.43
CA MET A 115 -19.48 2.88 -8.57
C MET A 115 -20.59 3.61 -9.33
N MET A 116 -20.28 4.49 -10.29
CA MET A 116 -21.32 5.13 -11.11
C MET A 116 -22.11 4.12 -11.96
N ILE A 117 -21.46 3.06 -12.47
CA ILE A 117 -22.13 1.97 -13.19
C ILE A 117 -23.07 1.22 -12.26
N ILE A 118 -22.61 0.89 -11.04
CA ILE A 118 -23.41 0.22 -10.02
C ILE A 118 -24.64 1.06 -9.65
N VAL A 119 -24.50 2.37 -9.48
CA VAL A 119 -25.61 3.30 -9.23
C VAL A 119 -26.65 3.25 -10.34
N GLY A 120 -26.21 3.31 -11.60
CA GLY A 120 -27.09 3.21 -12.75
C GLY A 120 -27.85 1.88 -12.77
N ALA A 121 -27.18 0.77 -12.46
CA ALA A 121 -27.78 -0.56 -12.40
C ALA A 121 -28.82 -0.68 -11.27
N ILE A 122 -28.52 -0.18 -10.07
CA ILE A 122 -29.47 -0.18 -8.93
C ILE A 122 -30.66 0.73 -9.24
N GLY A 123 -30.42 1.90 -9.81
CA GLY A 123 -31.49 2.82 -10.22
C GLY A 123 -32.42 2.22 -11.27
N ALA A 124 -31.87 1.53 -12.29
CA ALA A 124 -32.65 0.80 -13.28
C ALA A 124 -33.46 -0.33 -12.63
N PHE A 125 -32.87 -1.08 -11.71
CA PHE A 125 -33.56 -2.12 -10.94
C PHE A 125 -34.74 -1.54 -10.13
N LEU A 126 -34.56 -0.39 -9.46
CA LEU A 126 -35.62 0.28 -8.72
C LEU A 126 -36.76 0.77 -9.63
N ILE A 127 -36.46 1.24 -10.84
CA ILE A 127 -37.47 1.62 -11.83
C ILE A 127 -38.30 0.39 -12.22
N ILE A 128 -37.65 -0.73 -12.51
CA ILE A 128 -38.32 -2.00 -12.84
C ILE A 128 -39.20 -2.46 -11.67
N PHE A 129 -38.65 -2.45 -10.45
CA PHE A 129 -39.38 -2.82 -9.23
C PHE A 129 -40.63 -1.97 -9.02
N GLN A 130 -40.54 -0.65 -9.21
CA GLN A 130 -41.67 0.28 -9.11
C GLN A 130 -42.70 0.06 -10.23
N SER A 131 -42.26 -0.38 -11.41
CA SER A 131 -43.14 -0.70 -12.55
C SER A 131 -44.01 -1.92 -12.29
N PHE A 132 -43.53 -2.86 -11.46
CA PHE A 132 -44.29 -4.03 -11.03
C PHE A 132 -45.26 -3.74 -9.86
N THR A 133 -45.35 -2.49 -9.38
CA THR A 133 -46.31 -2.05 -8.34
C THR A 133 -46.27 -2.90 -7.05
N ILE A 134 -45.09 -3.41 -6.70
CA ILE A 134 -44.91 -4.23 -5.49
C ILE A 134 -45.04 -3.32 -4.26
N LEU A 135 -46.12 -3.53 -3.50
CA LEU A 135 -46.41 -2.83 -2.24
C LEU A 135 -45.81 -3.60 -1.07
N LEU A 136 -45.00 -2.94 -0.24
CA LEU A 136 -44.46 -3.53 0.99
C LEU A 136 -45.34 -3.16 2.19
N ILE A 137 -45.65 -1.87 2.34
CA ILE A 137 -46.49 -1.35 3.44
C ILE A 137 -47.52 -0.35 2.89
N ASN A 138 -47.03 0.74 2.30
CA ASN A 138 -47.86 1.82 1.76
C ASN A 138 -47.03 2.59 0.72
N PRO A 139 -47.59 3.00 -0.44
CA PRO A 139 -46.83 3.69 -1.48
C PRO A 139 -46.01 4.88 -1.00
N PHE A 140 -46.57 5.67 -0.07
CA PHE A 140 -45.92 6.84 0.47
C PHE A 140 -44.76 6.47 1.40
N ILE A 141 -45.01 5.56 2.35
CA ILE A 141 -44.01 5.11 3.34
C ILE A 141 -42.88 4.35 2.64
N ASP A 142 -43.22 3.48 1.69
CA ASP A 142 -42.26 2.70 0.90
C ASP A 142 -41.34 3.63 0.10
N SER A 143 -41.88 4.71 -0.48
CA SER A 143 -41.08 5.72 -1.18
C SER A 143 -40.08 6.43 -0.27
N ILE A 144 -40.50 6.80 0.95
CA ILE A 144 -39.63 7.47 1.92
C ILE A 144 -38.48 6.54 2.32
N LEU A 145 -38.79 5.29 2.65
CA LEU A 145 -37.78 4.31 3.07
C LEU A 145 -36.79 4.00 1.96
N ILE A 146 -37.27 3.69 0.75
CA ILE A 146 -36.41 3.35 -0.39
C ILE A 146 -35.49 4.51 -0.75
N ILE A 147 -36.03 5.73 -0.87
CA ILE A 147 -35.24 6.92 -1.24
C ILE A 147 -34.21 7.21 -0.15
N THR A 148 -34.62 7.20 1.13
CA THR A 148 -33.72 7.49 2.25
C THR A 148 -32.57 6.50 2.32
N ILE A 149 -32.86 5.19 2.27
CA ILE A 149 -31.83 4.14 2.34
C ILE A 149 -30.89 4.24 1.14
N PHE A 150 -31.44 4.32 -0.06
CA PHE A 150 -30.64 4.34 -1.28
C PHE A 150 -29.73 5.56 -1.35
N TYR A 151 -30.26 6.75 -1.05
CA TYR A 151 -29.49 8.01 -1.10
C TYR A 151 -28.42 8.04 -0.01
N THR A 152 -28.72 7.49 1.18
CA THR A 152 -27.75 7.42 2.28
C THR A 152 -26.58 6.52 1.92
N ILE A 153 -26.85 5.28 1.48
CA ILE A 153 -25.79 4.33 1.07
C ILE A 153 -24.90 4.98 0.01
N LEU A 154 -25.54 5.56 -1.01
CA LEU A 154 -24.81 6.13 -2.12
C LEU A 154 -23.96 7.34 -1.71
N SER A 155 -24.53 8.22 -0.90
CA SER A 155 -23.83 9.40 -0.42
C SER A 155 -22.64 9.03 0.46
N VAL A 156 -22.80 8.05 1.36
CA VAL A 156 -21.70 7.56 2.21
C VAL A 156 -20.60 6.95 1.35
N SER A 157 -20.95 6.11 0.38
CA SER A 157 -19.95 5.54 -0.54
C SER A 157 -19.19 6.63 -1.31
N GLY A 158 -19.91 7.62 -1.86
CA GLY A 158 -19.29 8.75 -2.56
C GLY A 158 -18.34 9.54 -1.66
N PHE A 159 -18.77 9.85 -0.44
CA PHE A 159 -17.96 10.57 0.54
C PHE A 159 -16.69 9.81 0.91
N VAL A 160 -16.80 8.51 1.23
CA VAL A 160 -15.64 7.68 1.61
C VAL A 160 -14.63 7.58 0.47
N ILE A 161 -15.10 7.35 -0.76
CA ILE A 161 -14.23 7.30 -1.94
C ILE A 161 -13.57 8.66 -2.16
N GLY A 162 -14.35 9.75 -2.13
CA GLY A 162 -13.85 11.11 -2.25
C GLY A 162 -12.78 11.44 -1.21
N PHE A 163 -12.98 10.98 0.03
CA PHE A 163 -12.03 11.16 1.13
C PHE A 163 -10.73 10.37 0.90
N ARG A 164 -10.74 9.20 0.26
CA ARG A 164 -9.52 8.40 0.06
C ARG A 164 -8.61 8.86 -1.10
N ILE A 165 -9.13 9.73 -1.98
CA ILE A 165 -8.46 10.18 -3.20
C ILE A 165 -7.33 11.20 -2.95
N PRO A 166 -7.56 12.34 -2.26
CA PRO A 166 -6.53 13.35 -2.12
C PRO A 166 -5.49 12.93 -1.08
N LYS A 167 -4.29 13.49 -1.22
CA LYS A 167 -3.26 13.46 -0.19
C LYS A 167 -3.34 14.73 0.67
N ILE A 168 -2.84 14.62 1.89
CA ILE A 168 -2.55 15.79 2.75
C ILE A 168 -1.11 16.29 2.50
N ASP A 169 -0.82 17.53 2.88
CA ASP A 169 0.48 18.21 2.64
C ASP A 169 1.68 17.65 3.44
N ALA A 170 1.53 16.48 4.09
CA ALA A 170 2.55 15.87 4.93
C ALA A 170 3.19 14.62 4.28
N GLU A 171 3.39 14.65 2.95
CA GLU A 171 3.96 13.54 2.15
C GLU A 171 5.35 13.07 2.64
N GLU A 172 6.14 13.94 3.28
CA GLU A 172 7.46 13.57 3.83
C GLU A 172 7.36 12.63 5.03
N PHE A 173 6.28 12.72 5.81
CA PHE A 173 6.14 12.05 7.09
C PHE A 173 5.20 10.85 7.04
N PHE A 174 4.34 10.82 6.04
CA PHE A 174 3.26 9.86 5.90
C PHE A 174 3.47 9.02 4.62
N LYS A 175 4.44 8.11 4.65
CA LYS A 175 4.72 7.21 3.53
C LYS A 175 3.94 5.89 3.62
N PRO A 176 3.52 5.31 2.48
CA PRO A 176 2.89 3.99 2.46
C PRO A 176 3.89 2.89 2.85
N PRO A 177 3.40 1.73 3.31
CA PRO A 177 4.26 0.60 3.66
C PRO A 177 5.14 0.15 2.48
N LEU A 178 6.36 -0.31 2.77
CA LEU A 178 7.14 -1.09 1.81
C LEU A 178 6.34 -2.34 1.40
N LYS A 179 5.99 -2.44 0.11
CA LYS A 179 5.27 -3.57 -0.48
C LYS A 179 5.99 -4.06 -1.72
N GLY A 180 5.73 -5.31 -2.11
CA GLY A 180 6.17 -5.90 -3.37
C GLY A 180 7.18 -7.03 -3.20
N ASP A 181 7.62 -7.57 -4.34
CA ASP A 181 8.41 -8.81 -4.38
C ASP A 181 9.75 -8.68 -3.67
N THR A 182 10.41 -7.53 -3.76
CA THR A 182 11.71 -7.30 -3.09
C THR A 182 11.58 -7.39 -1.57
N TYR A 183 10.52 -6.83 -0.99
CA TYR A 183 10.23 -6.96 0.45
C TYR A 183 9.94 -8.41 0.82
N ASN A 184 9.09 -9.09 0.05
CA ASN A 184 8.72 -10.48 0.30
C ASN A 184 9.94 -11.40 0.28
N PHE A 185 10.82 -11.28 -0.72
CA PHE A 185 12.04 -12.08 -0.78
C PHE A 185 13.07 -11.67 0.29
N ALA A 186 13.13 -10.40 0.69
CA ALA A 186 14.01 -9.99 1.77
C ALA A 186 13.57 -10.53 3.13
N ARG A 187 12.26 -10.60 3.40
CA ARG A 187 11.71 -11.24 4.59
C ARG A 187 12.16 -12.70 4.70
N GLU A 188 12.28 -13.39 3.58
CA GLU A 188 12.75 -14.79 3.56
C GLU A 188 14.20 -14.97 4.01
N LEU A 189 15.01 -13.90 4.01
CA LEU A 189 16.39 -13.93 4.50
C LEU A 189 16.51 -14.02 6.02
N GLU A 190 15.47 -13.61 6.77
CA GLU A 190 15.48 -13.67 8.23
C GLU A 190 15.61 -15.10 8.76
N GLY A 191 15.06 -16.08 8.02
CA GLY A 191 15.15 -17.50 8.36
C GLY A 191 16.42 -18.21 7.87
N VAL A 192 17.39 -17.49 7.31
CA VAL A 192 18.60 -18.08 6.72
C VAL A 192 19.76 -18.10 7.72
N ALA A 193 20.31 -19.29 7.96
CA ALA A 193 21.47 -19.45 8.83
C ALA A 193 22.67 -18.62 8.34
N GLY A 194 23.26 -17.84 9.23
CA GLY A 194 24.40 -16.97 8.91
C GLY A 194 24.02 -15.59 8.35
N ILE A 195 22.74 -15.28 8.17
CA ILE A 195 22.26 -13.96 7.75
C ILE A 195 21.46 -13.32 8.89
N ARG A 196 21.68 -12.03 9.13
CA ARG A 196 20.84 -11.17 9.97
C ARG A 196 20.13 -10.20 9.04
N ALA A 197 18.87 -10.49 8.72
CA ALA A 197 18.03 -9.62 7.90
C ALA A 197 17.01 -8.90 8.79
N GLY A 198 16.63 -7.69 8.38
CA GLY A 198 15.66 -6.88 9.09
C GLY A 198 15.49 -5.52 8.42
N MET A 199 14.96 -4.59 9.19
CA MET A 199 14.55 -3.28 8.73
C MET A 199 15.26 -2.20 9.53
N ASN A 200 15.92 -1.28 8.84
CA ASN A 200 16.30 -0.01 9.44
C ASN A 200 15.15 0.97 9.24
N VAL A 201 14.51 1.34 10.35
CA VAL A 201 13.37 2.25 10.36
C VAL A 201 13.82 3.59 10.95
N GLU A 202 13.61 4.66 10.20
CA GLU A 202 13.74 6.03 10.68
C GLU A 202 12.38 6.48 11.23
N LEU A 203 12.32 6.62 12.54
CA LEU A 203 11.15 7.06 13.28
C LEU A 203 11.21 8.56 13.54
N GLY A 204 10.09 9.23 13.34
CA GLY A 204 9.86 10.59 13.80
C GLY A 204 9.07 10.59 15.10
N VAL A 205 9.56 11.27 16.13
CA VAL A 205 8.82 11.49 17.37
C VAL A 205 8.59 12.99 17.57
N ARG A 206 7.34 13.38 17.83
CA ARG A 206 6.97 14.76 18.15
C ARG A 206 5.74 14.76 19.03
N ALA A 207 5.76 15.52 20.12
CA ALA A 207 4.61 15.75 20.99
C ALA A 207 3.84 14.47 21.42
N GLY A 208 4.58 13.36 21.65
CA GLY A 208 3.99 12.07 22.03
C GLY A 208 3.44 11.23 20.87
N ALA A 209 3.46 11.74 19.64
CA ALA A 209 3.16 10.97 18.44
C ALA A 209 4.44 10.41 17.81
N GLN A 210 4.33 9.20 17.26
CA GLN A 210 5.39 8.51 16.55
C GLN A 210 4.92 8.23 15.12
N THR A 211 5.82 8.39 14.15
CA THR A 211 5.58 8.11 12.72
C THR A 211 6.81 7.45 12.09
N ILE A 212 6.64 6.82 10.93
CA ILE A 212 7.70 6.20 10.15
C ILE A 212 8.06 7.12 8.98
N PHE A 213 9.26 7.71 9.02
CA PHE A 213 9.76 8.57 7.95
C PHE A 213 10.36 7.79 6.80
N ASP A 214 11.12 6.75 7.15
CA ASP A 214 11.78 5.92 6.16
C ASP A 214 11.95 4.51 6.71
N ALA A 215 11.96 3.56 5.79
CA ALA A 215 12.15 2.16 6.12
C ALA A 215 12.99 1.54 5.01
N GLU A 216 14.14 0.99 5.37
CA GLU A 216 15.06 0.36 4.43
C GLU A 216 15.32 -1.08 4.86
N VAL A 217 15.10 -2.01 3.93
CA VAL A 217 15.48 -3.41 4.08
C VAL A 217 17.00 -3.51 4.09
N LYS A 218 17.56 -4.13 5.12
CA LYS A 218 18.99 -4.46 5.17
C LYS A 218 19.20 -5.91 5.59
N SER A 219 20.25 -6.51 5.06
CA SER A 219 20.71 -7.82 5.53
C SER A 219 22.22 -7.87 5.62
N TYR A 220 22.70 -8.38 6.75
CA TYR A 220 24.11 -8.50 7.10
C TYR A 220 24.48 -9.97 7.30
N ILE A 221 25.77 -10.27 7.27
CA ILE A 221 26.27 -11.61 7.61
C ILE A 221 26.56 -11.69 9.10
N GLN A 222 26.03 -12.72 9.77
CA GLN A 222 26.20 -12.90 11.22
C GLN A 222 27.68 -13.10 11.57
N GLY A 223 28.15 -12.36 12.58
CA GLY A 223 29.54 -12.42 13.05
C GLY A 223 30.53 -11.59 12.21
N LEU A 224 30.06 -10.88 11.19
CA LEU A 224 30.87 -9.96 10.36
C LEU A 224 30.43 -8.50 10.58
N PRO A 225 31.29 -7.51 10.28
CA PRO A 225 30.91 -6.09 10.33
C PRO A 225 29.82 -5.75 9.32
N GLU A 226 29.08 -4.66 9.56
CA GLU A 226 28.00 -4.15 8.69
C GLU A 226 28.47 -3.78 7.27
N SER A 227 29.79 -3.65 7.07
CA SER A 227 30.40 -3.48 5.75
C SER A 227 30.27 -4.71 4.85
N VAL A 228 29.83 -5.85 5.39
CA VAL A 228 29.46 -7.06 4.65
C VAL A 228 27.94 -7.18 4.66
N GLN A 229 27.34 -6.86 3.52
CA GLN A 229 25.88 -6.82 3.35
C GLN A 229 25.43 -7.69 2.18
N VAL A 230 24.20 -8.16 2.29
CA VAL A 230 23.45 -8.82 1.23
C VAL A 230 22.28 -7.91 0.87
N LYS A 231 22.01 -7.74 -0.42
CA LYS A 231 20.85 -7.01 -0.93
C LYS A 231 20.06 -7.90 -1.86
N VAL A 232 18.75 -7.94 -1.68
CA VAL A 232 17.83 -8.62 -2.61
C VAL A 232 17.49 -7.69 -3.75
N GLN A 233 17.59 -8.18 -4.98
CA GLN A 233 17.08 -7.50 -6.17
C GLN A 233 16.15 -8.44 -6.92
N VAL A 234 15.10 -7.89 -7.53
CA VAL A 234 14.11 -8.67 -8.28
C VAL A 234 14.04 -8.08 -9.69
N SER A 235 14.24 -8.94 -10.69
CA SER A 235 14.05 -8.60 -12.09
C SER A 235 12.66 -9.02 -12.53
N HIS A 236 11.89 -8.09 -13.13
CA HIS A 236 10.58 -8.36 -13.70
C HIS A 236 10.68 -8.52 -15.21
N SER A 237 10.83 -9.77 -15.68
CA SER A 237 10.83 -10.11 -17.11
C SER A 237 9.84 -11.25 -17.36
N GLY A 238 8.54 -10.92 -17.31
CA GLY A 238 7.43 -11.88 -17.44
C GLY A 238 7.11 -12.66 -16.15
N PHE A 239 8.04 -12.74 -15.21
CA PHE A 239 7.86 -13.23 -13.83
C PHE A 239 8.84 -12.52 -12.88
N ALA A 240 8.58 -12.56 -11.58
CA ALA A 240 9.46 -12.02 -10.56
C ALA A 240 10.66 -12.95 -10.33
N TYR A 241 11.85 -12.51 -10.72
CA TYR A 241 13.07 -13.29 -10.61
C TYR A 241 14.04 -12.70 -9.57
N PRO A 242 14.15 -13.29 -8.37
CA PRO A 242 15.02 -12.77 -7.32
C PRO A 242 16.48 -13.19 -7.54
N TYR A 243 17.39 -12.27 -7.25
CA TYR A 243 18.82 -12.52 -7.13
C TYR A 243 19.39 -11.75 -5.93
N LEU A 244 20.52 -12.23 -5.43
CA LEU A 244 21.17 -11.70 -4.24
C LEU A 244 22.47 -11.01 -4.65
N VAL A 245 22.71 -9.82 -4.11
CA VAL A 245 23.93 -9.07 -4.33
C VAL A 245 24.64 -8.96 -2.99
N GLY A 246 25.70 -9.72 -2.81
CA GLY A 246 26.62 -9.59 -1.68
C GLY A 246 27.66 -8.52 -1.97
N THR A 247 27.95 -7.66 -1.00
CA THR A 247 29.01 -6.66 -1.12
C THR A 247 29.88 -6.65 0.13
N ILE A 248 31.19 -6.54 -0.05
CA ILE A 248 32.20 -6.49 1.00
C ILE A 248 33.09 -5.26 0.75
N TYR A 249 33.05 -4.29 1.66
CA TYR A 249 34.03 -3.20 1.62
C TYR A 249 35.39 -3.69 2.12
N LYS A 250 36.46 -3.41 1.36
CA LYS A 250 37.84 -3.90 1.53
C LYS A 250 37.92 -5.43 1.59
N GLY A 251 37.18 -6.10 0.70
CA GLY A 251 37.23 -7.56 0.56
C GLY A 251 38.49 -8.06 -0.14
N PHE A 252 38.67 -9.39 -0.14
CA PHE A 252 39.80 -9.99 -0.85
C PHE A 252 39.62 -9.76 -2.35
N PRO A 253 40.69 -9.41 -3.10
CA PRO A 253 40.57 -9.08 -4.51
C PRO A 253 40.02 -10.26 -5.31
N VAL A 254 39.00 -10.01 -6.12
CA VAL A 254 38.40 -11.02 -7.01
C VAL A 254 38.56 -10.58 -8.46
N GLN A 255 38.84 -11.55 -9.34
CA GLN A 255 38.79 -11.33 -10.78
C GLN A 255 37.34 -11.43 -11.26
N GLU A 256 37.00 -10.71 -12.34
CA GLU A 256 35.69 -10.83 -12.98
C GLU A 256 35.50 -12.22 -13.57
N THR A 257 34.74 -13.06 -12.86
CA THR A 257 34.51 -14.46 -13.23
C THR A 257 33.08 -14.89 -12.93
N GLN A 258 32.67 -15.95 -13.60
CA GLN A 258 31.38 -16.60 -13.37
C GLN A 258 31.61 -18.05 -12.98
N GLU A 259 31.00 -18.48 -11.88
CA GLU A 259 31.12 -19.84 -11.37
C GLU A 259 29.73 -20.47 -11.17
N ILE A 260 29.59 -21.71 -11.63
CA ILE A 260 28.36 -22.50 -11.44
C ILE A 260 28.58 -23.52 -10.33
N HIS A 261 27.74 -23.48 -9.31
CA HIS A 261 27.80 -24.31 -8.12
C HIS A 261 26.50 -25.11 -7.95
N ARG A 262 26.62 -26.43 -7.75
CA ARG A 262 25.46 -27.30 -7.55
C ARG A 262 25.02 -27.32 -6.08
N ILE A 263 24.01 -26.53 -5.74
CA ILE A 263 23.56 -26.34 -4.34
C ILE A 263 22.27 -27.10 -3.96
N ARG A 264 22.11 -28.39 -4.30
CA ARG A 264 20.93 -29.22 -3.91
C ARG A 264 19.57 -28.50 -4.01
N THR A 265 19.41 -27.70 -5.07
CA THR A 265 18.20 -26.95 -5.47
C THR A 265 17.78 -27.40 -6.87
N LYS A 266 16.60 -26.96 -7.32
CA LYS A 266 16.11 -27.26 -8.67
C LYS A 266 17.05 -26.77 -9.79
N TYR A 267 17.58 -25.56 -9.64
CA TYR A 267 18.54 -24.94 -10.56
C TYR A 267 19.87 -24.73 -9.84
N PRO A 268 21.03 -24.89 -10.49
CA PRO A 268 22.31 -24.61 -9.85
C PRO A 268 22.47 -23.10 -9.58
N ALA A 269 23.33 -22.75 -8.63
CA ALA A 269 23.68 -21.38 -8.34
C ALA A 269 24.75 -20.88 -9.32
N LEU A 270 24.53 -19.71 -9.90
CA LEU A 270 25.49 -18.96 -10.68
C LEU A 270 25.97 -17.80 -9.79
N LEU A 271 27.26 -17.78 -9.49
CA LEU A 271 27.94 -16.69 -8.80
C LEU A 271 28.72 -15.86 -9.83
N GLU A 272 28.50 -14.55 -9.81
CA GLU A 272 29.24 -13.60 -10.63
C GLU A 272 30.05 -12.72 -9.68
N TYR A 273 31.36 -12.76 -9.84
CA TYR A 273 32.29 -11.98 -9.03
C TYR A 273 32.70 -10.75 -9.81
N SER A 274 32.73 -9.62 -9.14
CA SER A 274 33.33 -8.39 -9.66
C SER A 274 33.92 -7.58 -8.52
N MET A 275 34.84 -6.68 -8.87
CA MET A 275 35.45 -5.77 -7.90
C MET A 275 35.34 -4.35 -8.44
N ASP A 276 34.75 -3.47 -7.66
CA ASP A 276 34.64 -2.04 -7.95
C ASP A 276 35.45 -1.26 -6.91
N GLU A 277 36.60 -0.73 -7.32
CA GLU A 277 37.59 -0.07 -6.46
C GLU A 277 38.00 -0.92 -5.23
N GLN A 278 37.38 -0.66 -4.07
CA GLN A 278 37.62 -1.35 -2.81
C GLN A 278 36.44 -2.24 -2.40
N VAL A 279 35.41 -2.37 -3.23
CA VAL A 279 34.20 -3.15 -2.93
C VAL A 279 34.21 -4.42 -3.76
N THR A 280 34.28 -5.56 -3.08
CA THR A 280 34.07 -6.86 -3.71
C THR A 280 32.56 -7.13 -3.79
N VAL A 281 32.07 -7.43 -5.00
CA VAL A 281 30.67 -7.72 -5.28
C VAL A 281 30.53 -9.16 -5.73
N ILE A 282 29.59 -9.88 -5.12
CA ILE A 282 29.26 -11.27 -5.47
C ILE A 282 27.76 -11.33 -5.74
N VAL A 283 27.38 -11.48 -7.01
CA VAL A 283 25.98 -11.64 -7.41
C VAL A 283 25.65 -13.13 -7.47
N ALA A 284 24.68 -13.57 -6.67
CA ALA A 284 24.18 -14.93 -6.67
C ALA A 284 22.78 -15.00 -7.29
N ARG A 285 22.65 -15.84 -8.32
CA ARG A 285 21.37 -16.10 -9.01
C ARG A 285 21.25 -17.58 -9.37
N PHE A 286 20.07 -18.02 -9.77
CA PHE A 286 19.89 -19.36 -10.33
C PHE A 286 20.25 -19.39 -11.82
N GLU A 287 20.91 -20.46 -12.27
CA GLU A 287 21.11 -20.70 -13.69
C GLU A 287 19.84 -21.34 -14.27
N ILE A 288 18.94 -20.49 -14.78
CA ILE A 288 17.69 -20.93 -15.38
C ILE A 288 17.88 -21.17 -16.89
N PRO A 289 17.41 -22.31 -17.43
CA PRO A 289 17.48 -22.57 -18.87
C PRO A 289 16.77 -21.47 -19.68
N LYS A 290 17.46 -20.93 -20.70
CA LYS A 290 16.94 -19.84 -21.56
C LYS A 290 15.68 -20.22 -22.36
N ARG A 291 15.42 -21.52 -22.54
CA ARG A 291 14.24 -22.05 -23.24
C ARG A 291 13.52 -23.02 -22.31
N SER A 292 12.35 -22.61 -21.82
CA SER A 292 11.45 -23.42 -21.02
C SER A 292 10.02 -23.19 -21.50
N ASN A 293 9.25 -24.26 -21.66
CA ASN A 293 7.82 -24.18 -21.97
C ASN A 293 6.97 -23.80 -20.75
N THR A 294 7.59 -23.63 -19.59
CA THR A 294 6.93 -23.28 -18.32
C THR A 294 7.63 -22.08 -17.68
N VAL A 295 6.86 -21.22 -17.02
CA VAL A 295 7.43 -20.11 -16.25
C VAL A 295 8.34 -20.69 -15.16
N PRO A 296 9.63 -20.34 -15.13
CA PRO A 296 10.55 -20.83 -14.11
C PRO A 296 10.09 -20.40 -12.72
N HIS A 297 9.98 -21.36 -11.81
CA HIS A 297 9.63 -21.11 -10.42
C HIS A 297 10.83 -21.43 -9.52
N VAL A 298 11.28 -20.44 -8.75
CA VAL A 298 12.23 -20.58 -7.64
C VAL A 298 11.42 -20.71 -6.35
N SER A 299 11.57 -21.82 -5.62
CA SER A 299 10.87 -21.99 -4.34
C SER A 299 11.54 -21.15 -3.26
N THR A 300 10.79 -20.77 -2.22
CA THR A 300 11.32 -20.08 -1.04
C THR A 300 12.48 -20.85 -0.41
N ASN A 301 12.37 -22.19 -0.32
CA ASN A 301 13.43 -23.03 0.22
C ASN A 301 14.70 -23.02 -0.65
N ASP A 302 14.54 -23.04 -1.98
CA ASP A 302 15.69 -22.92 -2.88
C ASP A 302 16.37 -21.55 -2.71
N PHE A 303 15.58 -20.47 -2.64
CA PHE A 303 16.09 -19.12 -2.41
C PHE A 303 16.88 -19.01 -1.09
N ARG A 304 16.35 -19.57 0.00
CA ARG A 304 17.06 -19.62 1.31
C ARG A 304 18.38 -20.38 1.23
N LYS A 305 18.45 -21.48 0.44
CA LYS A 305 19.70 -22.22 0.21
C LYS A 305 20.71 -21.40 -0.59
N LEU A 306 20.26 -20.66 -1.62
CA LEU A 306 21.12 -19.75 -2.37
C LEU A 306 21.68 -18.66 -1.46
N ALA A 307 20.86 -18.11 -0.58
CA ALA A 307 21.28 -17.11 0.39
C ALA A 307 22.32 -17.66 1.39
N ALA A 308 22.09 -18.83 1.96
CA ALA A 308 23.06 -19.48 2.85
C ALA A 308 24.40 -19.76 2.15
N PHE A 309 24.33 -20.16 0.87
CA PHE A 309 25.51 -20.39 0.06
C PHE A 309 26.30 -19.10 -0.19
N LEU A 310 25.60 -18.01 -0.57
CA LEU A 310 26.21 -16.69 -0.71
C LEU A 310 26.83 -16.20 0.61
N ALA A 311 26.13 -16.35 1.73
CA ALA A 311 26.64 -15.95 3.05
C ALA A 311 27.96 -16.65 3.40
N THR A 312 28.07 -17.94 3.08
CA THR A 312 29.31 -18.71 3.26
C THR A 312 30.43 -18.13 2.40
N LYS A 313 30.16 -17.85 1.12
CA LYS A 313 31.14 -17.27 0.20
C LYS A 313 31.60 -15.86 0.58
N LEU A 314 30.68 -15.04 1.08
CA LEU A 314 31.02 -13.71 1.57
C LEU A 314 31.93 -13.78 2.81
N LYS A 315 31.64 -14.72 3.72
CA LYS A 315 32.47 -14.98 4.89
C LYS A 315 33.87 -15.46 4.49
N ASP A 316 33.96 -16.44 3.60
CA ASP A 316 35.25 -16.96 3.11
C ASP A 316 36.10 -15.84 2.48
N ASN A 317 35.48 -14.95 1.69
CA ASN A 317 36.19 -13.82 1.07
C ASN A 317 36.66 -12.78 2.11
N TYR A 318 35.83 -12.47 3.10
CA TYR A 318 36.20 -11.54 4.17
C TYR A 318 37.33 -12.09 5.05
N ASP A 319 37.27 -13.37 5.42
CA ASP A 319 38.29 -14.02 6.24
C ASP A 319 39.63 -14.11 5.48
N ALA A 320 39.59 -14.33 4.16
CA ALA A 320 40.79 -14.31 3.30
C ALA A 320 41.45 -12.92 3.25
N ALA A 321 40.67 -11.84 3.29
CA ALA A 321 41.19 -10.47 3.29
C ALA A 321 41.90 -10.10 4.61
N ASN A 322 41.45 -10.68 5.73
CA ASN A 322 42.00 -10.37 7.06
C ASN A 322 43.17 -11.28 7.46
N THR A 323 43.46 -12.31 6.66
CA THR A 323 44.59 -13.23 6.88
C THR A 323 45.79 -12.93 5.98
N SER A 324 45.64 -12.07 4.97
CA SER A 324 46.71 -11.59 4.07
C SER A 324 47.32 -10.27 4.55
#